data_AF-A0A932LXF5-F1
#
_entry.id   AF-A0A932LXF5-F1
#
_cell.length_a   1.000
_cell.length_b   1.000
_cell.length_c   1.000
_cell.angle_alpha   90.00
_cell.angle_beta   90.00
_cell.angle_gamma   90.00
#
_symmetry.space_group_name_H-M   'P 1'
#
loop_
_entity.id
_entity.type
_entity.pdbx_description
1 polymer ?
#
loop_
_entity_poly.entity_id
_entity_poly.type
_entity_poly.pdbx_seq_one_letter_code
_entity_poly.pdbx_strand_id
1 'polypeptide(L)'
;MVVLDPGSGEILALANAPAFDPNAFAEAPAASRRNRALTDPYEPGSVFKAVLAAAALEEGLVRPDELFFGEYGVIEVAGVKIRDHEKYGWLTFSQVVAQSSNVGAIKVGQRLGRSVYYSYLSGFGFGSRTGVDLPGEDPGLLRRPREWSAVSIGALSIGQEVSVTSLQLAAAVAAVANGGTVYRPHVLKAVRGRDGAVAREVAPEVLRRVISPETARRLTAILIEAVERGTGKAAAVPGYTVAGKTGTAQKLDRETGLYSRSKVVASFAGFVPAESPRLAILVVLDEPATDRWGGSAAGPAFREIAREVLQYLNVPPSPGRRVQVVRRADARAQNHN
;
A
#
# COMPACT_ATOMS: atom_id res chain seq x y z
N MET A 1 -7.94 8.61 3.11
CA MET A 1 -7.48 8.33 1.74
C MET A 1 -6.38 9.32 1.39
N VAL A 2 -5.36 8.85 0.67
CA VAL A 2 -4.31 9.68 0.04
C VAL A 2 -4.23 9.33 -1.45
N VAL A 3 -4.17 10.33 -2.31
CA VAL A 3 -3.88 10.19 -3.75
C VAL A 3 -2.68 11.07 -4.07
N LEU A 4 -1.64 10.46 -4.63
CA LEU A 4 -0.40 11.12 -5.05
C LEU A 4 -0.24 11.01 -6.56
N ASP A 5 0.33 12.05 -7.18
CA ASP A 5 1.05 11.88 -8.43
C ASP A 5 2.40 11.21 -8.12
N PRO A 6 2.66 10.00 -8.63
CA PRO A 6 3.88 9.28 -8.30
C PRO A 6 5.14 9.94 -8.90
N GLY A 7 5.02 10.69 -9.99
CA GLY A 7 6.15 11.33 -10.66
C GLY A 7 6.66 12.60 -9.98
N SER A 8 5.87 13.21 -9.11
CA SER A 8 6.20 14.48 -8.44
C SER A 8 6.11 14.46 -6.91
N GLY A 9 5.28 13.58 -6.34
CA GLY A 9 4.89 13.67 -4.94
C GLY A 9 3.75 14.66 -4.68
N GLU A 10 3.16 15.28 -5.71
CA GLU A 10 1.98 16.13 -5.55
C GLU A 10 0.83 15.35 -4.90
N ILE A 11 0.28 15.88 -3.81
CA ILE A 11 -0.90 15.35 -3.16
C ILE A 11 -2.13 15.85 -3.93
N LEU A 12 -2.66 15.00 -4.80
CA LEU A 12 -3.83 15.30 -5.62
C LEU A 12 -5.12 15.27 -4.79
N ALA A 13 -5.18 14.41 -3.77
CA ALA A 13 -6.29 14.38 -2.83
C ALA A 13 -5.87 13.83 -1.46
N LEU A 14 -6.39 14.44 -0.40
CA LEU A 14 -6.18 14.04 0.99
C LEU A 14 -7.49 14.16 1.74
N ALA A 15 -8.13 13.03 2.06
CA ALA A 15 -9.48 13.03 2.62
C ALA A 15 -9.59 12.13 3.86
N ASN A 16 -10.30 12.63 4.87
CA ASN A 16 -10.58 11.93 6.13
C ASN A 16 -12.10 11.93 6.37
N ALA A 17 -12.66 10.79 6.78
CA ALA A 17 -14.07 10.66 7.15
C ALA A 17 -14.18 10.01 8.55
N PRO A 18 -15.06 10.49 9.45
CA PRO A 18 -15.92 11.67 9.30
C PRO A 18 -15.10 12.97 9.21
N ALA A 19 -15.67 13.95 8.48
CA ALA A 19 -15.14 15.30 8.30
C ALA A 19 -15.81 16.29 9.26
N PHE A 20 -15.51 17.58 9.12
CA PHE A 20 -16.15 18.66 9.87
C PHE A 20 -16.35 19.89 8.98
N ASP A 21 -17.30 20.76 9.35
CA ASP A 21 -17.46 22.07 8.72
C ASP A 21 -16.45 23.05 9.32
N PRO A 22 -15.51 23.60 8.54
CA PRO A 22 -14.56 24.59 9.04
C PRO A 22 -15.22 25.90 9.51
N ASN A 23 -16.41 26.24 9.01
CA ASN A 23 -17.17 27.43 9.46
C ASN A 23 -17.77 27.24 10.87
N ALA A 24 -17.96 26.00 11.31
CA ALA A 24 -18.50 25.62 12.61
C ALA A 24 -17.51 24.72 13.40
N PHE A 25 -16.20 24.96 13.26
CA PHE A 25 -15.17 24.05 13.80
C PHE A 25 -15.23 23.88 15.33
N ALA A 26 -15.76 24.86 16.06
CA ALA A 26 -15.87 24.81 17.52
C ALA A 26 -16.87 23.74 17.99
N GLU A 27 -17.87 23.43 17.17
CA GLU A 27 -18.90 22.42 17.44
C GLU A 27 -18.44 21.00 17.08
N ALA A 28 -17.38 20.90 16.26
CA ALA A 28 -16.87 19.63 15.78
C ALA A 28 -16.01 18.92 16.84
N PRO A 29 -16.18 17.59 17.03
CA PRO A 29 -15.30 16.80 17.89
C PRO A 29 -13.83 16.97 17.49
N ALA A 30 -12.94 17.08 18.48
CA ALA A 30 -11.51 17.26 18.23
C ALA A 30 -10.92 16.17 17.32
N ALA A 31 -11.39 14.93 17.44
CA ALA A 31 -10.96 13.80 16.60
C ALA A 31 -11.31 14.00 15.11
N SER A 32 -12.44 14.65 14.80
CA SER A 32 -12.89 14.92 13.42
C SER A 32 -12.10 16.05 12.76
N ARG A 33 -11.46 16.92 13.56
CA ARG A 33 -10.63 18.03 13.09
C ARG A 33 -9.19 17.63 12.73
N ARG A 34 -8.81 16.38 13.00
CA ARG A 34 -7.45 15.88 12.73
C ARG A 34 -7.32 15.42 11.28
N ASN A 35 -6.15 15.69 10.70
CA ASN A 35 -5.75 15.09 9.45
C ASN A 35 -5.13 13.70 9.69
N ARG A 36 -6.00 12.71 9.93
CA ARG A 36 -5.58 11.36 10.34
C ARG A 36 -4.57 10.72 9.37
N ALA A 37 -4.62 11.06 8.09
CA ALA A 37 -3.68 10.58 7.10
C ALA A 37 -2.19 10.88 7.41
N LEU A 38 -1.91 11.93 8.19
CA LEU A 38 -0.55 12.30 8.62
C LEU A 38 -0.35 12.31 10.15
N THR A 39 -1.43 12.30 10.94
CA THR A 39 -1.36 12.39 12.41
C THR A 39 -1.57 11.07 13.15
N ASP A 40 -2.09 10.03 12.49
CA ASP A 40 -2.54 8.79 13.14
C ASP A 40 -1.75 7.60 12.57
N PRO A 41 -0.59 7.28 13.16
CA PRO A 41 0.17 6.11 12.74
C PRO A 41 -0.55 4.81 13.14
N TYR A 42 -0.44 3.80 12.28
CA TYR A 42 -1.03 2.48 12.51
C TYR A 42 -0.09 1.40 11.94
N GLU A 43 -0.29 0.14 12.37
CA GLU A 43 0.44 -0.96 11.76
C GLU A 43 -0.09 -1.24 10.34
N PRO A 44 0.76 -1.23 9.30
CA PRO A 44 0.32 -1.33 7.91
C PRO A 44 -0.14 -2.74 7.51
N GLY A 45 0.25 -3.76 8.27
CA GLY A 45 -0.01 -5.15 7.93
C GLY A 45 0.49 -5.52 6.54
N SER A 46 -0.28 -6.32 5.81
CA SER A 46 0.17 -6.93 4.56
C SER A 46 0.48 -5.98 3.39
N VAL A 47 0.12 -4.68 3.45
CA VAL A 47 0.61 -3.72 2.45
C VAL A 47 2.14 -3.63 2.49
N PHE A 48 2.72 -3.77 3.69
CA PHE A 48 4.16 -3.71 3.92
C PHE A 48 4.96 -4.80 3.20
N LYS A 49 4.30 -5.89 2.77
CA LYS A 49 4.94 -6.94 1.97
C LYS A 49 5.41 -6.44 0.60
N ALA A 50 4.82 -5.36 0.07
CA ALA A 50 5.34 -4.72 -1.13
C ALA A 50 6.73 -4.12 -0.91
N VAL A 51 6.97 -3.55 0.28
CA VAL A 51 8.27 -2.98 0.69
C VAL A 51 9.29 -4.10 0.93
N LEU A 52 8.88 -5.16 1.63
CA LEU A 52 9.71 -6.36 1.79
C LEU A 52 10.11 -6.94 0.43
N ALA A 53 9.16 -7.04 -0.50
CA ALA A 53 9.41 -7.57 -1.83
C ALA A 53 10.34 -6.68 -2.65
N ALA A 54 10.19 -5.36 -2.55
CA ALA A 54 11.11 -4.40 -3.15
C ALA A 54 12.56 -4.65 -2.69
N ALA A 55 12.77 -4.75 -1.38
CA ALA A 55 14.09 -5.01 -0.80
C ALA A 55 14.67 -6.36 -1.25
N ALA A 56 13.87 -7.44 -1.17
CA ALA A 56 14.35 -8.78 -1.52
C ALA A 56 14.72 -8.91 -3.00
N LEU A 57 13.97 -8.23 -3.88
CA LEU A 57 14.25 -8.21 -5.32
C LEU A 57 15.48 -7.36 -5.65
N GLU A 58 15.64 -6.20 -5.01
CA GLU A 58 16.78 -5.30 -5.22
C GLU A 58 18.09 -5.95 -4.80
N GLU A 59 18.09 -6.67 -3.68
CA GLU A 59 19.25 -7.43 -3.18
C GLU A 59 19.50 -8.72 -3.97
N GLY A 60 18.66 -9.06 -4.96
CA GLY A 60 18.80 -10.28 -5.76
C GLY A 60 18.59 -11.58 -4.96
N LEU A 61 18.03 -11.49 -3.75
CA LEU A 61 17.85 -12.63 -2.84
C LEU A 61 16.67 -13.53 -3.22
N VAL A 62 15.78 -13.05 -4.09
CA VAL A 62 14.62 -13.80 -4.58
C VAL A 62 14.38 -13.57 -6.08
N ARG A 63 13.84 -14.59 -6.74
CA ARG A 63 13.26 -14.46 -8.09
C ARG A 63 11.73 -14.61 -8.04
N PRO A 64 10.97 -13.96 -8.94
CA PRO A 64 9.50 -14.03 -8.93
C PRO A 64 8.95 -15.46 -8.99
N ASP A 65 9.63 -16.35 -9.71
CA ASP A 65 9.30 -17.76 -9.92
C ASP A 65 9.90 -18.70 -8.84
N GLU A 66 10.72 -18.19 -7.94
CA GLU A 66 11.33 -19.01 -6.90
C GLU A 66 10.29 -19.60 -5.95
N LEU A 67 10.42 -20.89 -5.65
CA LEU A 67 9.47 -21.62 -4.82
C LEU A 67 9.77 -21.49 -3.32
N PHE A 68 8.74 -21.14 -2.57
CA PHE A 68 8.70 -21.11 -1.11
C PHE A 68 7.64 -22.09 -0.62
N PHE A 69 8.03 -22.95 0.33
CA PHE A 69 7.07 -23.80 1.02
C PHE A 69 6.36 -23.00 2.12
N GLY A 70 5.04 -22.87 2.02
CA GLY A 70 4.17 -22.16 2.96
C GLY A 70 3.86 -22.92 4.25
N GLU A 71 4.49 -24.08 4.49
CA GLU A 71 4.37 -24.87 5.74
C GLU A 71 2.92 -25.16 6.15
N TYR A 72 2.03 -25.28 5.17
CA TYR A 72 0.60 -25.47 5.38
C TYR A 72 -0.02 -24.38 6.29
N GLY A 73 0.56 -23.19 6.26
CA GLY A 73 0.03 -21.96 6.87
C GLY A 73 0.49 -21.68 8.30
N VAL A 74 1.50 -22.35 8.84
CA VAL A 74 2.04 -22.05 10.18
C VAL A 74 3.57 -22.10 10.18
N ILE A 75 4.20 -21.04 10.68
CA ILE A 75 5.65 -20.98 10.95
C ILE A 75 5.88 -20.62 12.41
N GLU A 76 6.94 -21.14 13.00
CA GLU A 76 7.40 -20.76 14.34
C GLU A 76 8.66 -19.89 14.25
N VAL A 77 8.61 -18.71 14.87
CA VAL A 77 9.74 -17.77 14.94
C VAL A 77 10.03 -17.51 16.41
N ALA A 78 11.19 -17.97 16.89
CA ALA A 78 11.64 -17.80 18.28
C ALA A 78 10.54 -18.13 19.32
N GLY A 79 9.86 -19.27 19.14
CA GLY A 79 8.80 -19.75 20.04
C GLY A 79 7.41 -19.15 19.79
N VAL A 80 7.27 -18.20 18.85
CA VAL A 80 5.98 -17.60 18.49
C VAL A 80 5.45 -18.18 17.19
N LYS A 81 4.24 -18.75 17.25
CA LYS A 81 3.55 -19.30 16.07
C LYS A 81 2.82 -18.19 15.31
N ILE A 82 3.20 -18.01 14.05
CA ILE A 82 2.56 -17.07 13.13
C ILE A 82 1.84 -17.86 12.05
N ARG A 83 0.64 -17.40 11.68
CA ARG A 83 -0.26 -18.13 10.79
C ARG A 83 -0.56 -17.35 9.52
N ASP A 84 -0.72 -18.06 8.43
CA ASP A 84 -1.40 -17.57 7.24
C ASP A 84 -2.91 -17.55 7.46
N HIS A 85 -3.60 -16.75 6.64
CA HIS A 85 -5.05 -16.75 6.58
C HIS A 85 -5.62 -18.00 5.87
N GLU A 86 -4.80 -18.70 5.09
CA GLU A 86 -5.11 -19.95 4.40
C GLU A 86 -3.94 -20.94 4.52
N LYS A 87 -4.17 -22.21 4.16
CA LYS A 87 -3.11 -23.24 4.16
C LYS A 87 -2.46 -23.31 2.78
N TYR A 88 -1.20 -22.93 2.69
CA TYR A 88 -0.44 -23.00 1.45
C TYR A 88 0.65 -24.07 1.49
N GLY A 89 0.75 -24.83 0.39
CA GLY A 89 1.89 -25.71 0.10
C GLY A 89 3.01 -24.91 -0.55
N TRP A 90 3.43 -25.30 -1.76
CA TRP A 90 4.40 -24.53 -2.53
C TRP A 90 3.77 -23.32 -3.20
N LEU A 91 4.43 -22.17 -3.09
CA LEU A 91 4.07 -20.91 -3.75
C LEU A 91 5.31 -20.36 -4.45
N THR A 92 5.15 -19.74 -5.62
CA THR A 92 6.20 -18.86 -6.14
C THR A 92 6.33 -17.60 -5.28
N PHE A 93 7.45 -16.89 -5.36
CA PHE A 93 7.59 -15.61 -4.67
C PHE A 93 6.50 -14.60 -5.08
N SER A 94 6.14 -14.55 -6.36
CA SER A 94 5.00 -13.74 -6.82
C SER A 94 3.71 -14.12 -6.10
N GLN A 95 3.44 -15.42 -5.94
CA GLN A 95 2.27 -15.92 -5.22
C GLN A 95 2.34 -15.64 -3.71
N VAL A 96 3.53 -15.68 -3.09
CA VAL A 96 3.70 -15.28 -1.68
C VAL A 96 3.19 -13.85 -1.46
N VAL A 97 3.51 -12.93 -2.37
CA VAL A 97 3.03 -11.53 -2.31
C VAL A 97 1.56 -11.43 -2.72
N ALA A 98 1.15 -12.08 -3.81
CA ALA A 98 -0.21 -11.98 -4.37
C ALA A 98 -1.29 -12.59 -3.46
N GLN A 99 -1.01 -13.78 -2.93
CA GLN A 99 -1.84 -14.45 -1.92
C GLN A 99 -1.54 -13.96 -0.51
N SER A 100 -0.55 -13.09 -0.33
CA SER A 100 -0.26 -12.48 0.96
C SER A 100 0.07 -13.51 2.07
N SER A 101 0.84 -14.55 1.75
CA SER A 101 1.35 -15.52 2.75
C SER A 101 2.28 -14.81 3.75
N ASN A 102 1.96 -14.87 5.04
CA ASN A 102 2.81 -14.48 6.16
C ASN A 102 4.02 -15.42 6.27
N VAL A 103 3.81 -16.74 6.14
CA VAL A 103 4.90 -17.73 6.20
C VAL A 103 5.97 -17.44 5.15
N GLY A 104 5.57 -17.28 3.88
CA GLY A 104 6.50 -16.95 2.81
C GLY A 104 7.21 -15.61 3.03
N ALA A 105 6.48 -14.57 3.45
CA ALA A 105 7.05 -13.25 3.74
C ALA A 105 8.09 -13.31 4.88
N ILE A 106 7.81 -14.05 5.95
CA ILE A 106 8.75 -14.22 7.07
C ILE A 106 10.04 -14.88 6.61
N LYS A 107 9.95 -15.94 5.79
CA LYS A 107 11.13 -16.61 5.24
C LYS A 107 11.98 -15.66 4.38
N VAL A 108 11.33 -14.83 3.58
CA VAL A 108 12.02 -13.80 2.76
C VAL A 108 12.69 -12.76 3.65
N GLY A 109 12.00 -12.27 4.69
CA GLY A 109 12.58 -11.33 5.64
C GLY A 109 13.76 -11.90 6.42
N GLN A 110 13.68 -13.17 6.83
CA GLN A 110 14.79 -13.88 7.48
C GLN A 110 16.02 -13.96 6.57
N ARG A 111 15.84 -14.16 5.26
CA ARG A 111 16.94 -14.15 4.27
C ARG A 111 17.55 -12.77 4.06
N LEU A 112 16.71 -11.71 4.01
CA LEU A 112 17.17 -10.33 3.92
C LEU A 112 18.05 -9.94 5.12
N GLY A 113 17.67 -10.39 6.31
CA GLY A 113 18.38 -10.04 7.53
C GLY A 113 18.07 -8.64 8.04
N ARG A 114 18.47 -8.38 9.29
CA ARG A 114 17.98 -7.25 10.08
C ARG A 114 18.44 -5.89 9.55
N SER A 115 19.75 -5.77 9.30
CA SER A 115 20.37 -4.51 8.89
C SER A 115 19.92 -4.06 7.51
N VAL A 116 19.88 -5.00 6.56
CA VAL A 116 19.42 -4.74 5.19
C VAL A 116 17.94 -4.39 5.19
N TYR A 117 17.09 -5.16 5.87
CA TYR A 117 15.66 -4.83 5.86
C TYR A 117 15.40 -3.45 6.48
N TYR A 118 16.05 -3.12 7.60
CA TYR A 118 15.94 -1.78 8.20
C TYR A 118 16.39 -0.65 7.26
N SER A 119 17.48 -0.83 6.50
CA SER A 119 17.95 0.22 5.58
C SER A 119 16.92 0.51 4.49
N TYR A 120 16.25 -0.51 3.95
CA TYR A 120 15.14 -0.31 3.01
C TYR A 120 13.93 0.34 3.68
N LEU A 121 13.51 -0.12 4.86
CA LEU A 121 12.39 0.49 5.58
C LEU A 121 12.64 1.99 5.84
N SER A 122 13.83 2.34 6.31
CA SER A 122 14.24 3.73 6.51
C SER A 122 14.38 4.48 5.17
N GLY A 123 14.89 3.83 4.13
CA GLY A 123 15.01 4.39 2.77
C GLY A 123 13.67 4.80 2.18
N PHE A 124 12.64 3.98 2.34
CA PHE A 124 11.26 4.31 1.97
C PHE A 124 10.63 5.41 2.85
N GLY A 125 11.28 5.81 3.94
CA GLY A 125 10.89 6.94 4.80
C GLY A 125 10.20 6.56 6.11
N PHE A 126 10.05 5.27 6.43
CA PHE A 126 9.39 4.84 7.66
C PHE A 126 10.22 5.20 8.90
N GLY A 127 9.53 5.64 9.97
CA GLY A 127 10.18 6.15 11.18
C GLY A 127 10.70 7.59 11.08
N SER A 128 10.37 8.30 10.00
CA SER A 128 10.73 9.70 9.78
C SER A 128 9.60 10.48 9.14
N ARG A 129 9.49 11.77 9.45
CA ARG A 129 8.58 12.69 8.78
C ARG A 129 8.87 12.73 7.27
N THR A 130 7.84 12.70 6.44
CA THR A 130 7.96 12.86 4.97
C THR A 130 8.39 14.28 4.59
N GLY A 131 8.16 15.24 5.49
CA GLY A 131 8.47 16.65 5.26
C GLY A 131 7.36 17.39 4.51
N VAL A 132 6.16 16.80 4.40
CA VAL A 132 5.00 17.46 3.78
C VAL A 132 4.80 18.88 4.32
N ASP A 133 4.33 19.77 3.47
CA ASP A 133 4.02 21.18 3.77
C ASP A 133 2.73 21.36 4.57
N LEU A 134 2.37 20.37 5.39
CA LEU A 134 1.22 20.37 6.29
C LEU A 134 1.67 20.17 7.76
N PRO A 135 0.99 20.81 8.72
CA PRO A 135 1.34 20.69 10.12
C PRO A 135 0.89 19.36 10.73
N GLY A 136 1.54 18.97 11.83
CA GLY A 136 1.08 17.87 12.69
C GLY A 136 1.60 16.48 12.30
N GLU A 137 2.53 16.38 11.35
CA GLU A 137 3.04 15.10 10.88
C GLU A 137 3.65 14.24 12.00
N ASP A 138 3.14 13.02 12.14
CA ASP A 138 3.70 11.99 13.00
C ASP A 138 4.80 11.21 12.26
N PRO A 139 5.97 10.96 12.88
CA PRO A 139 7.06 10.22 12.22
C PRO A 139 6.77 8.71 12.10
N GLY A 140 5.72 8.19 12.74
CA GLY A 140 5.51 6.77 12.94
C GLY A 140 6.55 6.18 13.90
N LEU A 141 6.72 4.86 13.84
CA LEU A 141 7.67 4.13 14.70
C LEU A 141 8.38 3.05 13.90
N LEU A 142 9.70 3.15 13.81
CA LEU A 142 10.60 2.11 13.33
C LEU A 142 11.80 2.02 14.28
N ARG A 143 11.86 0.96 15.10
CA ARG A 143 12.97 0.75 16.04
C ARG A 143 14.25 0.40 15.29
N ARG A 144 15.41 0.72 15.87
CA ARG A 144 16.70 0.36 15.25
C ARG A 144 16.95 -1.16 15.37
N PRO A 145 17.76 -1.77 14.48
CA PRO A 145 17.99 -3.22 14.50
C PRO A 145 18.56 -3.78 15.80
N ARG A 146 19.24 -2.98 16.61
CA ARG A 146 19.76 -3.38 17.94
C ARG A 146 18.67 -3.55 19.00
N GLU A 147 17.51 -2.95 18.79
CA GLU A 147 16.34 -3.01 19.70
C GLU A 147 15.35 -4.09 19.28
N TRP A 148 15.55 -4.71 18.13
CA TRP A 148 14.70 -5.78 17.64
C TRP A 148 14.92 -7.05 18.47
N SER A 149 13.84 -7.72 18.84
CA SER A 149 13.89 -9.05 19.44
C SER A 149 14.18 -10.12 18.38
N ALA A 150 14.22 -11.39 18.78
CA ALA A 150 14.34 -12.52 17.86
C ALA A 150 13.09 -12.70 16.96
N VAL A 151 11.90 -12.23 17.40
CA VAL A 151 10.65 -12.31 16.61
C VAL A 151 10.47 -11.14 15.64
N SER A 152 11.18 -10.03 15.87
CA SER A 152 10.92 -8.76 15.21
C SER A 152 11.06 -8.80 13.70
N ILE A 153 12.04 -9.55 13.17
CA ILE A 153 12.19 -9.65 11.71
C ILE A 153 10.97 -10.34 11.06
N GLY A 154 10.39 -11.32 11.75
CA GLY A 154 9.16 -11.98 11.31
C GLY A 154 7.96 -11.04 11.36
N ALA A 155 7.78 -10.32 12.47
CA ALA A 155 6.70 -9.35 12.65
C ALA A 155 6.77 -8.21 11.61
N LEU A 156 7.94 -7.61 11.42
CA LEU A 156 8.16 -6.54 10.44
C LEU A 156 7.93 -7.03 9.00
N SER A 157 8.22 -8.30 8.69
CA SER A 157 7.99 -8.87 7.35
C SER A 157 6.51 -8.93 6.98
N ILE A 158 5.62 -8.90 7.96
CA ILE A 158 4.17 -8.91 7.76
C ILE A 158 3.51 -7.58 8.13
N GLY A 159 4.31 -6.54 8.40
CA GLY A 159 3.85 -5.18 8.72
C GLY A 159 3.33 -5.01 10.14
N GLN A 160 3.87 -5.77 11.10
CA GLN A 160 3.68 -5.60 12.55
C GLN A 160 4.97 -5.11 13.21
N GLU A 161 4.88 -4.56 14.42
CA GLU A 161 6.01 -3.95 15.15
C GLU A 161 6.58 -2.68 14.48
N VAL A 162 5.82 -2.10 13.56
CA VAL A 162 6.09 -0.85 12.87
C VAL A 162 4.80 -0.06 12.80
N SER A 163 4.85 1.25 13.03
CA SER A 163 3.69 2.13 12.82
C SER A 163 4.03 3.16 11.75
N VAL A 164 3.09 3.39 10.84
CA VAL A 164 3.27 4.28 9.69
C VAL A 164 2.05 5.18 9.55
N THR A 165 2.26 6.40 9.07
CA THR A 165 1.15 7.24 8.62
C THR A 165 0.65 6.78 7.25
N SER A 166 -0.59 7.12 6.91
CA SER A 166 -1.11 6.85 5.57
C SER A 166 -0.28 7.55 4.50
N LEU A 167 0.21 8.77 4.77
CA LEU A 167 1.05 9.50 3.83
C LEU A 167 2.39 8.80 3.57
N GLN A 168 3.07 8.30 4.60
CA GLN A 168 4.31 7.52 4.42
C GLN A 168 4.07 6.28 3.56
N LEU A 169 3.00 5.53 3.82
CA LEU A 169 2.69 4.32 3.08
C LEU A 169 2.32 4.60 1.63
N ALA A 170 1.55 5.67 1.37
CA ALA A 170 1.23 6.13 0.03
C ALA A 170 2.49 6.57 -0.74
N ALA A 171 3.40 7.30 -0.10
CA ALA A 171 4.66 7.74 -0.68
C ALA A 171 5.57 6.55 -1.06
N ALA A 172 5.63 5.52 -0.21
CA ALA A 172 6.38 4.29 -0.52
C ALA A 172 5.81 3.56 -1.74
N VAL A 173 4.48 3.49 -1.88
CA VAL A 173 3.83 2.90 -3.06
C VAL A 173 4.03 3.76 -4.31
N ALA A 174 3.99 5.09 -4.19
CA ALA A 174 4.35 6.01 -5.27
C ALA A 174 5.80 5.82 -5.74
N ALA A 175 6.73 5.56 -4.80
CA ALA A 175 8.11 5.25 -5.17
C ALA A 175 8.23 3.96 -5.96
N VAL A 176 7.44 2.92 -5.67
CA VAL A 176 7.39 1.72 -6.53
C VAL A 176 6.85 2.08 -7.92
N ALA A 177 5.77 2.88 -7.97
CA ALA A 177 5.11 3.27 -9.21
C ALA A 177 6.02 4.08 -10.16
N ASN A 178 6.90 4.94 -9.62
CA ASN A 178 7.75 5.83 -10.43
C ASN A 178 9.15 5.27 -10.75
N GLY A 179 9.39 3.98 -10.51
CA GLY A 179 10.69 3.37 -10.79
C GLY A 179 11.71 3.47 -9.65
N GLY A 180 11.27 3.75 -8.42
CA GLY A 180 12.04 3.58 -7.19
C GLY A 180 12.45 4.86 -6.47
N THR A 181 11.91 6.01 -6.89
CA THR A 181 12.30 7.34 -6.37
C THR A 181 11.31 7.82 -5.32
N VAL A 182 11.78 8.20 -4.13
CA VAL A 182 10.95 8.81 -3.09
C VAL A 182 10.99 10.32 -3.28
N TYR A 183 9.85 10.90 -3.64
CA TYR A 183 9.63 12.34 -3.66
C TYR A 183 9.11 12.82 -2.31
N ARG A 184 9.41 14.08 -1.97
CA ARG A 184 8.76 14.76 -0.85
C ARG A 184 7.29 15.03 -1.21
N PRO A 185 6.32 14.52 -0.44
CA PRO A 185 4.92 14.84 -0.70
C PRO A 185 4.65 16.33 -0.47
N HIS A 186 3.81 16.97 -1.30
CA HIS A 186 3.44 18.38 -1.11
C HIS A 186 2.03 18.70 -1.60
N VAL A 187 1.37 19.66 -0.98
CA VAL A 187 0.06 20.20 -1.41
C VAL A 187 0.22 21.53 -2.14
N LEU A 188 1.21 22.34 -1.76
CA LEU A 188 1.47 23.63 -2.40
C LEU A 188 1.97 23.41 -3.82
N LYS A 189 1.23 23.94 -4.79
CA LYS A 189 1.61 23.94 -6.21
C LYS A 189 2.30 25.23 -6.62
N ALA A 190 1.68 26.37 -6.29
CA ALA A 190 2.22 27.68 -6.60
C ALA A 190 1.66 28.75 -5.66
N VAL A 191 2.43 29.81 -5.48
CA VAL A 191 2.01 31.06 -4.83
C VAL A 191 1.80 32.10 -5.93
N ARG A 192 0.63 32.73 -5.95
CA ARG A 192 0.29 33.80 -6.90
C ARG A 192 0.26 35.16 -6.21
N GLY A 193 0.76 36.18 -6.90
CA GLY A 193 0.68 37.57 -6.48
C GLY A 193 -0.75 38.12 -6.60
N ARG A 194 -0.96 39.35 -6.11
CA ARG A 194 -2.26 40.04 -6.19
C ARG A 194 -2.68 40.32 -7.63
N ASP A 195 -1.72 40.44 -8.54
CA ASP A 195 -1.88 40.58 -9.97
C ASP A 195 -2.21 39.25 -10.68
N GLY A 196 -2.27 38.14 -9.95
CA GLY A 196 -2.50 36.80 -10.49
C GLY A 196 -1.26 36.14 -11.09
N ALA A 197 -0.13 36.85 -11.15
CA ALA A 197 1.13 36.32 -11.65
C ALA A 197 1.68 35.24 -10.70
N VAL A 198 2.32 34.21 -11.25
CA VAL A 198 2.96 33.17 -10.44
C VAL A 198 4.23 33.76 -9.83
N ALA A 199 4.22 33.98 -8.52
CA ALA A 199 5.37 34.49 -7.78
C ALA A 199 6.36 33.37 -7.44
N ARG A 200 5.86 32.15 -7.20
CA ARG A 200 6.66 30.97 -6.92
C ARG A 200 5.90 29.72 -7.35
N GLU A 201 6.55 28.85 -8.09
CA GLU A 201 6.08 27.48 -8.36
C GLU A 201 6.87 26.49 -7.49
N VAL A 202 6.22 25.43 -7.05
CA VAL A 202 6.86 24.36 -6.28
C VAL A 202 7.27 23.27 -7.24
N ALA A 203 8.58 23.06 -7.38
CA ALA A 203 9.12 21.96 -8.16
C ALA A 203 9.13 20.66 -7.33
N PRO A 204 8.98 19.48 -7.96
CA PRO A 204 9.14 18.20 -7.29
C PRO A 204 10.51 18.07 -6.62
N GLU A 205 10.53 17.67 -5.35
CA GLU A 205 11.77 17.48 -4.58
C GLU A 205 12.08 15.98 -4.44
N VAL A 206 13.18 15.54 -5.07
CA VAL A 206 13.68 14.17 -4.94
C VAL A 206 14.42 14.03 -3.61
N LEU A 207 13.94 13.13 -2.74
CA LEU A 207 14.63 12.84 -1.47
C LEU A 207 15.73 11.79 -1.65
N ARG A 208 15.44 10.73 -2.43
CA ARG A 208 16.33 9.59 -2.67
C ARG A 208 15.74 8.60 -3.68
N ARG A 209 16.57 7.70 -4.19
CA ARG A 209 16.16 6.47 -4.87
C ARG A 209 16.43 5.28 -3.94
N VAL A 210 15.44 4.39 -3.80
CA VAL A 210 15.50 3.25 -2.86
C VAL A 210 15.66 1.92 -3.60
N ILE A 211 15.07 1.80 -4.79
CA ILE A 211 15.21 0.63 -5.66
C ILE A 211 15.50 1.06 -7.09
N SER A 212 16.06 0.16 -7.88
CA SER A 212 16.26 0.36 -9.30
C SER A 212 14.94 0.35 -10.09
N PRO A 213 14.88 1.00 -11.27
CA PRO A 213 13.73 0.88 -12.17
C PRO A 213 13.44 -0.56 -12.61
N GLU A 214 14.44 -1.44 -12.65
CA GLU A 214 14.24 -2.85 -12.97
C GLU A 214 13.51 -3.60 -11.86
N THR A 215 13.94 -3.42 -10.61
CA THR A 215 13.24 -3.97 -9.44
C THR A 215 11.83 -3.44 -9.34
N ALA A 216 11.62 -2.14 -9.56
CA ALA A 216 10.29 -1.54 -9.58
C ALA A 216 9.38 -2.19 -10.63
N ARG A 217 9.89 -2.45 -11.86
CA ARG A 217 9.13 -3.18 -12.90
C ARG A 217 8.79 -4.62 -12.49
N ARG A 218 9.75 -5.36 -11.94
CA ARG A 218 9.53 -6.75 -11.46
C ARG A 218 8.48 -6.77 -10.34
N LEU A 219 8.58 -5.85 -9.39
CA LEU A 219 7.60 -5.70 -8.31
C LEU A 219 6.22 -5.30 -8.84
N THR A 220 6.16 -4.40 -9.81
CA THR A 220 4.90 -3.99 -10.46
C THR A 220 4.18 -5.20 -11.04
N ALA A 221 4.87 -6.09 -11.74
CA ALA A 221 4.27 -7.32 -12.28
C ALA A 221 3.68 -8.22 -11.18
N ILE A 222 4.36 -8.36 -10.05
CA ILE A 222 3.87 -9.11 -8.89
C ILE A 222 2.63 -8.44 -8.27
N LEU A 223 2.62 -7.11 -8.18
CA LEU A 223 1.49 -6.36 -7.65
C LEU A 223 0.27 -6.34 -8.59
N ILE A 224 0.49 -6.49 -9.91
CA ILE A 224 -0.60 -6.76 -10.87
C ILE A 224 -1.19 -8.14 -10.59
N GLU A 225 -0.36 -9.18 -10.38
CA GLU A 225 -0.84 -10.52 -10.04
C GLU A 225 -1.68 -10.53 -8.76
N ALA A 226 -1.28 -9.74 -7.76
CA ALA A 226 -2.04 -9.57 -6.51
C ALA A 226 -3.47 -9.06 -6.75
N VAL A 227 -3.68 -8.20 -7.75
CA VAL A 227 -5.01 -7.72 -8.13
C VAL A 227 -5.73 -8.72 -9.03
N GLU A 228 -5.09 -9.27 -10.05
CA GLU A 228 -5.77 -10.14 -11.02
C GLU A 228 -6.11 -11.52 -10.47
N ARG A 229 -5.22 -12.10 -9.67
CA ARG A 229 -5.27 -13.51 -9.26
C ARG A 229 -5.23 -13.68 -7.74
N GLY A 230 -4.76 -12.67 -7.01
CA GLY A 230 -4.62 -12.70 -5.57
C GLY A 230 -5.80 -12.09 -4.80
N THR A 231 -5.45 -11.51 -3.66
CA THR A 231 -6.39 -10.94 -2.68
C THR A 231 -7.00 -9.59 -3.09
N GLY A 232 -6.45 -8.93 -4.11
CA GLY A 232 -6.81 -7.57 -4.52
C GLY A 232 -7.90 -7.44 -5.59
N LYS A 233 -8.57 -8.55 -5.98
CA LYS A 233 -9.51 -8.60 -7.13
C LYS A 233 -10.57 -7.51 -7.15
N ALA A 234 -11.10 -7.12 -6.00
CA ALA A 234 -12.15 -6.11 -5.91
C ALA A 234 -11.68 -4.69 -6.27
N ALA A 235 -10.36 -4.45 -6.31
CA ALA A 235 -9.75 -3.18 -6.67
C ALA A 235 -9.49 -3.03 -8.19
N ALA A 236 -9.77 -4.05 -9.00
CA ALA A 236 -9.59 -3.98 -10.45
C ALA A 236 -10.46 -2.87 -11.06
N VAL A 237 -9.86 -2.02 -11.90
CA VAL A 237 -10.54 -0.90 -12.58
C VAL A 237 -10.73 -1.29 -14.05
N PRO A 238 -11.98 -1.41 -14.54
CA PRO A 238 -12.22 -1.72 -15.95
C PRO A 238 -11.51 -0.76 -16.90
N GLY A 239 -10.79 -1.31 -17.88
CA GLY A 239 -10.03 -0.52 -18.87
C GLY A 239 -8.61 -0.13 -18.43
N TYR A 240 -8.20 -0.44 -17.19
CA TYR A 240 -6.86 -0.11 -16.69
C TYR A 240 -6.20 -1.29 -16.00
N THR A 241 -4.88 -1.41 -16.18
CA THR A 241 -4.06 -2.33 -15.38
C THR A 241 -3.82 -1.71 -14.01
N VAL A 242 -4.17 -2.42 -12.93
CA VAL A 242 -3.93 -1.96 -11.55
C VAL A 242 -2.85 -2.83 -10.92
N ALA A 243 -1.87 -2.19 -10.30
CA ALA A 243 -0.90 -2.84 -9.42
C ALA A 243 -1.21 -2.44 -7.98
N GLY A 244 -1.38 -3.38 -7.06
CA GLY A 244 -1.67 -3.02 -5.68
C GLY A 244 -1.60 -4.17 -4.68
N LYS A 245 -1.77 -3.82 -3.40
CA LYS A 245 -1.69 -4.75 -2.28
C LYS A 245 -2.74 -4.43 -1.22
N THR A 246 -3.37 -5.49 -0.74
CA THR A 246 -4.29 -5.49 0.40
C THR A 246 -3.54 -5.47 1.73
N GLY A 247 -4.11 -4.81 2.73
CA GLY A 247 -3.69 -4.85 4.13
C GLY A 247 -4.85 -5.16 5.05
N THR A 248 -4.60 -6.06 6.00
CA THR A 248 -5.44 -6.24 7.19
C THR A 248 -4.48 -6.31 8.37
N ALA A 249 -4.54 -5.33 9.25
CA ALA A 249 -3.70 -5.25 10.44
C ALA A 249 -4.57 -5.31 11.70
N GLN A 250 -4.26 -6.24 12.61
CA GLN A 250 -4.96 -6.31 13.89
C GLN A 250 -4.54 -5.14 14.77
N LYS A 251 -5.50 -4.53 15.46
CA LYS A 251 -5.20 -3.46 16.43
C LYS A 251 -4.79 -4.07 17.77
N LEU A 252 -3.85 -3.43 18.46
CA LEU A 252 -3.53 -3.77 19.84
C LEU A 252 -4.74 -3.45 20.73
N ASP A 253 -5.20 -4.44 21.46
CA ASP A 253 -6.19 -4.28 22.51
C ASP A 253 -5.50 -3.75 23.76
N ARG A 254 -5.87 -2.53 24.20
CA ARG A 254 -5.19 -1.86 25.31
C ARG A 254 -5.48 -2.49 26.68
N GLU A 255 -6.58 -3.24 26.81
CA GLU A 255 -6.95 -3.88 28.07
C GLU A 255 -6.18 -5.18 28.27
N THR A 256 -6.04 -5.97 27.20
CA THR A 256 -5.36 -7.27 27.26
C THR A 256 -3.87 -7.22 26.92
N GLY A 257 -3.42 -6.16 26.24
CA GLY A 257 -2.06 -6.07 25.70
C GLY A 257 -1.80 -7.03 24.53
N LEU A 258 -2.84 -7.63 23.96
CA LEU A 258 -2.75 -8.59 22.85
C LEU A 258 -3.39 -8.01 21.58
N TYR A 259 -3.09 -8.61 20.42
CA TYR A 259 -3.79 -8.23 19.18
C TYR A 259 -5.27 -8.62 19.24
N SER A 260 -6.14 -7.65 18.94
CA SER A 260 -7.57 -7.86 18.89
C SER A 260 -7.96 -8.85 17.80
N ARG A 261 -8.92 -9.72 18.13
CA ARG A 261 -9.53 -10.63 17.14
C ARG A 261 -10.61 -9.94 16.31
N SER A 262 -11.17 -8.82 16.78
CA SER A 262 -12.31 -8.11 16.18
C SER A 262 -11.98 -6.71 15.62
N LYS A 263 -10.94 -6.04 16.11
CA LYS A 263 -10.55 -4.70 15.66
C LYS A 263 -9.38 -4.77 14.69
N VAL A 264 -9.59 -4.26 13.47
CA VAL A 264 -8.57 -4.23 12.41
C VAL A 264 -8.56 -2.89 11.70
N VAL A 265 -7.41 -2.57 11.11
CA VAL A 265 -7.30 -1.59 10.05
C VAL A 265 -7.28 -2.34 8.71
N ALA A 266 -8.28 -2.06 7.87
CA ALA A 266 -8.40 -2.63 6.53
C ALA A 266 -7.90 -1.59 5.51
N SER A 267 -7.04 -1.99 4.59
CA SER A 267 -6.44 -1.06 3.63
C SER A 267 -6.21 -1.67 2.26
N PHE A 268 -6.13 -0.80 1.27
CA PHE A 268 -5.67 -1.13 -0.08
C PHE A 268 -4.77 0.00 -0.56
N ALA A 269 -3.56 -0.35 -1.00
CA ALA A 269 -2.61 0.58 -1.59
C ALA A 269 -2.22 0.10 -2.98
N GLY A 270 -2.22 0.99 -3.97
CA GLY A 270 -1.87 0.63 -5.33
C GLY A 270 -1.67 1.83 -6.22
N PHE A 271 -1.34 1.57 -7.48
CA PHE A 271 -1.17 2.59 -8.50
C PHE A 271 -1.74 2.14 -9.84
N VAL A 272 -2.14 3.12 -10.64
CA VAL A 272 -2.88 2.92 -11.88
C VAL A 272 -2.67 4.11 -12.85
N PRO A 273 -2.59 3.86 -14.17
CA PRO A 273 -2.34 2.57 -14.83
C PRO A 273 -0.97 1.99 -14.46
N ALA A 274 -0.82 0.67 -14.36
CA ALA A 274 0.43 0.06 -13.89
C ALA A 274 1.63 0.29 -14.83
N GLU A 275 1.38 0.35 -16.14
CA GLU A 275 2.41 0.56 -17.17
C GLU A 275 2.85 2.03 -17.35
N SER A 276 1.99 2.98 -16.95
CA SER A 276 2.30 4.41 -16.98
C SER A 276 1.60 5.08 -15.80
N PRO A 277 2.12 4.93 -14.57
CA PRO A 277 1.41 5.33 -13.36
C PRO A 277 1.13 6.83 -13.31
N ARG A 278 -0.14 7.16 -13.14
CA ARG A 278 -0.61 8.55 -12.96
C ARG A 278 -1.10 8.81 -11.55
N LEU A 279 -1.54 7.76 -10.86
CA LEU A 279 -2.09 7.84 -9.52
C LEU A 279 -1.47 6.76 -8.66
N ALA A 280 -0.96 7.12 -7.49
CA ALA A 280 -0.74 6.22 -6.36
C ALA A 280 -1.78 6.52 -5.29
N ILE A 281 -2.58 5.52 -4.92
CA ILE A 281 -3.76 5.68 -4.07
C ILE A 281 -3.64 4.74 -2.88
N LEU A 282 -3.92 5.28 -1.69
CA LEU A 282 -4.09 4.52 -0.46
C LEU A 282 -5.48 4.80 0.13
N VAL A 283 -6.22 3.72 0.35
CA VAL A 283 -7.47 3.72 1.11
C VAL A 283 -7.25 2.96 2.42
N VAL A 284 -7.70 3.56 3.53
CA VAL A 284 -7.62 3.01 4.88
C VAL A 284 -8.99 3.14 5.53
N LEU A 285 -9.47 2.05 6.11
CA LEU A 285 -10.69 1.94 6.88
C LEU A 285 -10.32 1.45 8.28
N ASP A 286 -10.59 2.27 9.29
CA ASP A 286 -10.38 1.90 10.69
C ASP A 286 -11.64 1.23 11.24
N GLU A 287 -11.50 -0.01 11.72
CA GLU A 287 -12.58 -0.83 12.30
C GLU A 287 -13.86 -0.88 11.44
N PRO A 288 -13.79 -1.30 10.16
CA PRO A 288 -14.97 -1.40 9.31
C PRO A 288 -16.00 -2.38 9.90
N ALA A 289 -17.28 -1.97 9.92
CA ALA A 289 -18.35 -2.69 10.63
C ALA A 289 -18.79 -4.00 9.97
N THR A 290 -18.69 -4.10 8.63
CA THR A 290 -19.22 -5.23 7.86
C THR A 290 -18.13 -6.18 7.39
N ASP A 291 -17.14 -5.65 6.68
CA ASP A 291 -16.04 -6.43 6.10
C ASP A 291 -14.70 -5.95 6.63
N ARG A 292 -13.93 -6.91 7.16
CA ARG A 292 -12.68 -6.68 7.89
C ARG A 292 -11.45 -6.93 7.01
N TRP A 293 -11.65 -7.40 5.78
CA TRP A 293 -10.56 -7.71 4.86
C TRP A 293 -10.24 -6.51 3.97
N GLY A 294 -8.97 -6.12 3.89
CA GLY A 294 -8.55 -4.96 3.08
C GLY A 294 -8.97 -5.05 1.61
N GLY A 295 -8.96 -6.26 1.03
CA GLY A 295 -9.35 -6.48 -0.36
C GLY A 295 -10.80 -6.14 -0.64
N SER A 296 -11.73 -6.67 0.14
CA SER A 296 -13.17 -6.51 -0.09
C SER A 296 -13.75 -5.25 0.58
N ALA A 297 -13.13 -4.73 1.65
CA ALA A 297 -13.54 -3.50 2.29
C ALA A 297 -12.96 -2.24 1.59
N ALA A 298 -11.64 -2.17 1.41
CA ALA A 298 -10.95 -0.98 0.89
C ALA A 298 -10.74 -1.01 -0.63
N GLY A 299 -10.68 -2.20 -1.25
CA GLY A 299 -10.50 -2.36 -2.70
C GLY A 299 -11.62 -1.73 -3.54
N PRO A 300 -12.92 -1.91 -3.23
CA PRO A 300 -13.99 -1.24 -3.97
C PRO A 300 -13.89 0.28 -3.93
N ALA A 301 -13.55 0.85 -2.78
CA ALA A 301 -13.34 2.29 -2.66
C ALA A 301 -12.16 2.76 -3.53
N PHE A 302 -11.03 2.05 -3.50
CA PHE A 302 -9.91 2.32 -4.42
C PHE A 302 -10.37 2.34 -5.88
N ARG A 303 -11.16 1.35 -6.30
CA ARG A 303 -11.64 1.24 -7.68
C ARG A 303 -12.48 2.45 -8.10
N GLU A 304 -13.44 2.85 -7.27
CA GLU A 304 -14.29 3.99 -7.59
C GLU A 304 -13.48 5.30 -7.63
N ILE A 305 -12.60 5.53 -6.65
CA ILE A 305 -11.70 6.70 -6.63
C ILE A 305 -10.83 6.74 -7.89
N ALA A 306 -10.19 5.62 -8.23
CA ALA A 306 -9.34 5.52 -9.40
C ALA A 306 -10.13 5.82 -10.69
N ARG A 307 -11.33 5.25 -10.84
CA ARG A 307 -12.16 5.45 -12.03
C ARG A 307 -12.49 6.93 -12.24
N GLU A 308 -12.98 7.60 -11.20
CA GLU A 308 -13.37 9.01 -11.27
C GLU A 308 -12.17 9.92 -11.56
N VAL A 309 -11.04 9.70 -10.87
CA VAL A 309 -9.85 10.56 -11.03
C VAL A 309 -9.20 10.35 -12.40
N LEU A 310 -9.12 9.11 -12.90
CA LEU A 310 -8.57 8.84 -14.25
C LEU A 310 -9.40 9.50 -15.35
N GLN A 311 -10.74 9.48 -15.21
CA GLN A 311 -11.64 10.18 -16.13
C GLN A 311 -11.45 11.70 -16.05
N TYR A 312 -11.40 12.25 -14.84
CA TYR A 312 -11.15 13.69 -14.63
C TYR A 312 -9.81 14.15 -15.24
N LEU A 313 -8.76 13.33 -15.12
CA LEU A 313 -7.44 13.62 -15.66
C LEU A 313 -7.28 13.26 -17.15
N ASN A 314 -8.34 12.78 -17.81
CA ASN A 314 -8.33 12.32 -19.20
C ASN A 314 -7.21 11.31 -19.48
N VAL A 315 -6.93 10.40 -18.54
CA VAL A 315 -5.96 9.32 -18.75
C VAL A 315 -6.59 8.31 -19.70
N PRO A 316 -5.94 7.95 -20.83
CA PRO A 316 -6.50 6.96 -21.74
C PRO A 316 -6.48 5.56 -21.12
N PRO A 317 -7.48 4.70 -21.40
CA PRO A 317 -7.46 3.29 -21.02
C PRO A 317 -6.22 2.56 -21.55
N SER A 318 -5.76 1.57 -20.79
CA SER A 318 -4.62 0.71 -21.15
C SER A 318 -4.93 -0.07 -22.44
N PRO A 319 -4.09 -0.04 -23.49
CA PRO A 319 -4.36 -0.72 -24.77
C PRO A 319 -4.48 -2.27 -24.72
N GLY A 320 -4.32 -2.90 -23.55
CA GLY A 320 -3.92 -4.30 -23.42
C GLY A 320 -4.98 -5.35 -23.14
N ARG A 321 -6.26 -5.01 -22.90
CA ARG A 321 -7.28 -6.04 -22.68
C ARG A 321 -8.64 -5.60 -23.22
N ARG A 322 -8.94 -6.02 -24.46
CA ARG A 322 -10.31 -6.02 -24.98
C ARG A 322 -11.15 -6.86 -24.02
N VAL A 323 -12.06 -6.22 -23.29
CA VAL A 323 -13.16 -6.93 -22.64
C VAL A 323 -13.93 -7.62 -23.76
N GLN A 324 -13.86 -8.94 -23.85
CA GLN A 324 -14.82 -9.69 -24.66
C GLN A 324 -16.18 -9.48 -24.01
N VAL A 325 -16.95 -8.54 -24.55
CA VAL A 325 -18.37 -8.44 -24.26
C VAL A 325 -19.01 -9.67 -24.88
N VAL A 326 -19.17 -10.73 -24.10
CA VAL A 326 -20.00 -11.87 -24.51
C VAL A 326 -21.43 -11.35 -24.58
N ARG A 327 -21.90 -11.03 -25.78
CA ARG A 327 -23.33 -10.75 -26.00
C ARG A 327 -24.07 -12.06 -25.74
N ARG A 328 -25.12 -12.00 -24.91
CA ARG A 328 -25.99 -13.11 -24.50
C ARG A 328 -26.66 -13.92 -25.64
N ALA A 329 -26.36 -13.65 -26.91
CA ALA A 329 -26.93 -14.32 -28.07
C ALA A 329 -26.25 -15.68 -28.38
N ASP A 330 -25.00 -15.90 -27.96
CA ASP A 330 -24.25 -17.10 -28.37
C ASP A 330 -24.43 -18.31 -27.44
N ALA A 331 -25.15 -18.16 -26.33
CA ALA A 331 -25.41 -19.25 -25.37
C ALA A 331 -26.61 -20.15 -25.75
N ARG A 332 -27.28 -19.92 -26.89
CA ARG A 332 -28.44 -20.73 -27.33
C ARG A 332 -28.16 -21.66 -28.50
N ALA A 333 -26.94 -21.70 -29.05
CA ALA A 333 -26.64 -22.52 -30.23
C ALA A 333 -25.95 -23.86 -29.93
N GLN A 334 -25.68 -24.22 -28.67
CA GLN A 334 -24.97 -25.48 -28.33
C GLN A 334 -25.84 -26.56 -27.67
N ASN A 335 -27.16 -26.40 -27.62
CA ASN A 335 -28.06 -27.39 -27.01
C ASN A 335 -28.91 -28.20 -27.98
N HIS A 336 -28.62 -28.18 -29.30
CA HIS A 336 -29.23 -29.11 -30.27
C HIS A 336 -28.18 -29.61 -31.26
N ASN A 337 -27.50 -30.69 -30.90
CA ASN A 337 -27.19 -31.83 -31.75
C ASN A 337 -26.63 -32.98 -30.92
#